data_AF-A0A3B8NEA8-F1
#
_entry.id   AF-A0A3B8NEA8-F1
#
_cell.length_a   1.000
_cell.length_b   1.000
_cell.length_c   1.000
_cell.angle_alpha   90.00
_cell.angle_beta   90.00
_cell.angle_gamma   90.00
#
_symmetry.space_group_name_H-M   'P 1'
#
loop_
_entity.id
_entity.type
_entity.pdbx_description
1 polymer ?
#
loop_
_entity_poly.entity_id
_entity_poly.type
_entity_poly.pdbx_seq_one_letter_code
_entity_poly.pdbx_strand_id
1 'polypeptide(L)' 'WVEYNGKLRLYGEIVPGGTREQNTFSTASWLVTDMEDTYLGYFRTSTKVGKALIPKI' A
#
# COMPACT_ATOMS: atom_id res chain seq x y z
N TRP A 1 -1.69 -3.94 -4.06
CA TRP A 1 -1.30 -3.25 -5.32
C TRP A 1 -2.56 -3.01 -6.14
N VAL A 2 -2.68 -1.82 -6.72
CA VAL A 2 -3.71 -1.52 -7.74
C VAL A 2 -3.08 -1.77 -9.10
N GLU A 3 -3.55 -2.81 -9.80
CA GLU A 3 -3.13 -3.13 -11.16
C GLU A 3 -3.47 -1.98 -12.12
N TYR A 4 -2.81 -1.91 -13.28
CA TYR A 4 -3.07 -0.85 -14.26
C TYR A 4 -4.50 -0.85 -14.82
N ASN A 5 -5.22 -1.97 -14.72
CA ASN A 5 -6.62 -2.11 -15.08
C ASN A 5 -7.59 -1.79 -13.92
N GLY A 6 -7.09 -1.34 -12.77
CA GLY A 6 -7.86 -1.01 -11.57
C GLY A 6 -8.16 -2.17 -10.61
N LYS A 7 -7.76 -3.41 -10.93
CA LYS A 7 -7.96 -4.55 -10.04
C LYS A 7 -7.05 -4.50 -8.82
N LEU A 8 -7.51 -5.06 -7.71
CA LEU A 8 -6.73 -5.18 -6.49
C LEU A 8 -6.03 -6.52 -6.44
N ARG A 9 -4.74 -6.49 -6.09
CA ARG A 9 -3.94 -7.68 -5.79
C ARG A 9 -3.31 -7.55 -4.41
N LEU A 10 -3.65 -8.49 -3.53
CA LEU A 10 -2.99 -8.63 -2.22
C LEU A 10 -1.52 -8.99 -2.45
N TYR A 11 -0.64 -8.30 -1.74
CA TYR A 11 0.81 -8.46 -1.91
C TYR A 11 1.54 -8.70 -0.58
N GLY A 12 0.92 -8.35 0.53
CA GLY A 12 1.48 -8.57 1.84
C GLY A 12 0.64 -7.92 2.92
N GLU A 13 0.87 -8.39 4.13
CA GLU A 13 0.27 -7.89 5.35
C GLU A 13 1.34 -7.21 6.20
N ILE A 14 0.90 -6.30 7.07
CA ILE A 14 1.75 -5.60 8.02
C ILE A 14 0.97 -5.47 9.33
N VAL A 15 1.57 -5.90 10.43
CA VAL A 15 0.94 -5.76 11.74
C VAL A 15 0.85 -4.28 12.14
N PRO A 16 -0.12 -3.88 12.98
CA PRO A 16 -0.23 -2.50 13.46
C PRO A 16 1.08 -1.99 14.08
N GLY A 17 1.57 -0.84 13.58
CA GLY A 17 2.85 -0.25 14.02
C GLY A 17 4.09 -0.92 13.44
N GLY A 18 3.94 -1.99 12.65
CA GLY A 18 5.03 -2.61 11.91
C GLY A 18 5.57 -1.70 10.80
N THR A 19 6.75 -2.05 10.30
CA THR A 19 7.32 -1.47 9.07
C THR A 19 7.56 -2.58 8.07
N ARG A 20 7.26 -2.33 6.79
CA ARG A 20 7.49 -3.29 5.73
C ARG A 20 8.08 -2.57 4.52
N GLU A 21 9.26 -3.01 4.09
CA GLU A 21 9.86 -2.54 2.85
C GLU A 21 9.22 -3.28 1.65
N GLN A 22 9.01 -2.56 0.55
CA GLN A 22 8.42 -3.12 -0.67
C GLN A 22 9.15 -2.57 -1.89
N ASN A 23 9.79 -3.46 -2.65
CA ASN A 23 10.27 -3.13 -3.98
C ASN A 23 9.06 -2.99 -4.91
N THR A 24 8.98 -1.91 -5.68
CA THR A 24 7.84 -1.61 -6.53
C THR A 24 8.24 -0.74 -7.70
N PHE A 25 7.37 -0.62 -8.70
CA PHE A 25 7.58 0.28 -9.84
C PHE A 25 7.28 1.73 -9.44
N SER A 26 7.97 2.68 -10.06
CA SER A 26 7.85 4.11 -9.76
C SER A 26 6.50 4.74 -10.12
N THR A 27 5.62 4.01 -10.81
CA THR A 27 4.29 4.44 -11.23
C THR A 27 3.16 3.64 -10.57
N ALA A 28 3.49 2.71 -9.67
CA ALA A 28 2.52 1.87 -9.00
C ALA A 28 1.66 2.64 -7.99
N SER A 29 0.41 2.21 -7.86
CA SER A 29 -0.48 2.67 -6.80
C SER A 29 -0.75 1.52 -5.83
N TRP A 30 -0.77 1.84 -4.56
CA TRP A 30 -0.95 0.88 -3.48
C TRP A 30 -2.12 1.32 -2.61
N LEU A 31 -3.09 0.43 -2.48
CA LEU A 31 -4.18 0.53 -1.52
C LEU A 31 -3.79 -0.24 -0.26
N VAL A 32 -4.13 0.31 0.90
CA VAL A 32 -4.01 -0.39 2.18
C VAL A 32 -5.40 -0.45 2.82
N THR A 33 -5.74 -1.66 3.23
CA THR A 33 -6.99 -1.99 3.92
C THR A 33 -6.69 -2.76 5.19
N ASP A 34 -7.69 -2.92 6.05
CA ASP A 34 -7.68 -4.00 7.02
C ASP A 34 -8.09 -5.34 6.37
N MET A 35 -8.26 -6.37 7.19
CA MET A 35 -8.64 -7.72 6.74
C MET A 35 -10.12 -7.84 6.34
N GLU A 36 -10.93 -6.82 6.62
CA GLU A 36 -12.34 -6.73 6.23
C GLU A 36 -12.53 -5.82 5.00
N ASP A 37 -11.43 -5.52 4.29
CA ASP A 37 -11.36 -4.60 3.15
C ASP A 37 -11.75 -3.15 3.47
N THR A 38 -11.75 -2.74 4.74
CA THR A 38 -11.95 -1.34 5.14
C THR A 38 -10.76 -0.52 4.70
N TYR A 39 -11.02 0.59 3.99
CA TYR A 39 -9.98 1.50 3.51
C TYR A 39 -9.20 2.16 4.68
N LEU A 40 -7.88 1.98 4.69
CA LEU A 40 -6.97 2.62 5.65
C LEU A 40 -6.11 3.72 5.03
N GLY A 41 -5.88 3.66 3.71
CA GLY A 41 -5.05 4.62 3.01
C GLY A 41 -4.61 4.16 1.63
N TYR A 42 -3.95 5.05 0.89
CA TYR A 42 -3.24 4.68 -0.33
C TYR A 42 -1.93 5.47 -0.44
N PHE A 43 -1.03 4.97 -1.27
CA PHE A 43 0.14 5.74 -1.70
C PHE A 43 0.44 5.49 -3.17
N ARG A 44 0.90 6.55 -3.83
CA ARG A 44 1.41 6.49 -5.21
C ARG A 44 2.92 6.62 -5.16
N THR A 45 3.60 5.68 -5.80
CA THR A 45 5.05 5.65 -5.80
C THR A 45 5.61 6.71 -6.75
N SER A 46 6.89 7.00 -6.59
CA SER A 46 7.67 7.86 -7.49
C SER A 46 9.02 7.21 -7.74
N THR A 47 9.91 7.88 -8.48
CA THR A 47 11.31 7.44 -8.62
C THR A 47 12.12 7.58 -7.33
N LYS A 48 11.59 8.28 -6.32
CA LYS A 48 12.19 8.40 -4.98
C LYS A 48 11.50 7.46 -4.01
N VAL A 49 12.25 7.04 -2.98
CA VAL A 49 11.69 6.31 -1.84
C VAL A 49 10.60 7.16 -1.20
N GLY A 50 9.38 6.62 -1.17
CA GLY A 50 8.24 7.22 -0.48
C GLY A 50 8.04 6.56 0.87
N LYS A 51 7.66 7.35 1.89
CA LYS A 51 7.18 6.84 3.17
C LYS A 51 5.68 7.06 3.25
N ALA A 52 4.91 5.99 3.40
CA ALA A 52 3.50 6.07 3.71
C ALA A 52 3.32 5.86 5.22
N LEU A 53 2.62 6.77 5.88
CA LEU A 53 2.19 6.60 7.26
C LEU A 53 0.72 6.17 7.24
N ILE A 54 0.44 5.00 7.82
CA ILE A 54 -0.92 4.49 7.94
C ILE A 54 -1.37 4.80 9.38
N PRO A 55 -2.28 5.75 9.58
CA PRO A 55 -2.72 6.13 10.91
C PRO A 55 -3.45 4.95 11.57
N LYS A 56 -3.27 4.80 12.89
CA LYS A 56 -4.13 3.92 13.69
C LYS A 56 -5.52 4.56 13.71
N ILE A 57 -6.52 3.79 13.31
CA ILE A 57 -7.92 4.10 13.60
C ILE A 57 -8.20 3.67 15.04
#